data_AF-A0A1X7VRL2-F1
#
_entry.id   AF-A0A1X7VRL2-F1
#
_cell.length_a   1.000
_cell.length_b   1.000
_cell.length_c   1.000
_cell.angle_alpha   90.00
_cell.angle_beta   90.00
_cell.angle_gamma   90.00
#
_symmetry.space_group_name_H-M   'P 1'
#
loop_
_entity.id
_entity.type
_entity.pdbx_description
1 polymer ?
#
loop_
_entity_poly.entity_id
_entity_poly.type
_entity_poly.pdbx_seq_one_letter_code
_entity_poly.pdbx_strand_id
1 'polypeptide(L)'
;MAEFNGNVTEITSDTYCTSCGTSSQSPSIKRRKVYKQRYNRKWEKDCKLNDRRWLQPSSADPCKAYNKLCEKELVAGPSELQKHQDSKKHKERESAVTITRPITAMVVCDDISQKTKSAEIRMAAFLVEHNLPCQAMDHLSDLVTDIFSDSEIAKQFQSKHTKSRAIVKRVLADHFREELLHALAKTKFSIIIDETTDISSKKLLAPLTKKTG
;
A
#
# COMPACT_ATOMS: atom_id res chain seq x y z
N MET A 1 32.09 -0.86 21.26
CA MET A 1 31.80 0.45 21.87
C MET A 1 30.29 0.63 21.91
N ALA A 2 29.74 0.85 23.11
CA ALA A 2 28.35 1.13 23.50
C ALA A 2 27.32 0.03 23.18
N GLU A 3 27.08 -0.99 24.03
CA GLU A 3 26.38 -0.97 25.35
C GLU A 3 25.04 -0.25 25.36
N PHE A 4 23.95 -1.03 25.33
CA PHE A 4 22.62 -0.59 25.76
C PHE A 4 22.10 -1.56 26.83
N ASN A 5 22.36 -1.18 28.08
CA ASN A 5 21.81 -1.82 29.27
C ASN A 5 20.31 -1.51 29.36
N GLY A 6 19.47 -2.55 29.33
CA GLY A 6 18.05 -2.48 29.63
C GLY A 6 17.72 -3.42 30.78
N ASN A 7 17.85 -2.91 32.00
CA ASN A 7 17.54 -3.59 33.25
C ASN A 7 16.16 -4.27 33.20
N VAL A 8 16.16 -5.57 33.47
CA VAL A 8 15.00 -6.32 33.94
C VAL A 8 14.75 -5.89 35.38
N THR A 9 13.75 -5.04 35.63
CA THR A 9 13.23 -4.86 36.98
C THR A 9 12.09 -5.84 37.20
N GLU A 10 12.38 -6.82 38.06
CA GLU A 10 11.40 -7.70 38.67
C GLU A 10 10.28 -6.88 39.32
N ILE A 11 9.04 -7.21 39.00
CA ILE A 11 7.87 -6.65 39.64
C ILE A 11 7.68 -7.43 40.93
N THR A 12 8.05 -6.81 42.06
CA THR A 12 7.58 -7.25 43.37
C THR A 12 6.06 -7.09 43.44
N SER A 13 5.42 -8.15 43.90
CA SER A 13 4.02 -8.20 44.28
C SER A 13 3.75 -7.23 45.42
N ASP A 14 2.50 -6.77 45.47
CA ASP A 14 1.90 -5.96 46.53
C ASP A 14 2.15 -4.46 46.47
N THR A 15 1.33 -3.78 45.67
CA THR A 15 0.99 -2.38 45.96
C THR A 15 -0.48 -2.13 45.66
N TYR A 16 -1.21 -1.77 46.71
CA TYR A 16 -2.61 -1.37 46.68
C TYR A 16 -2.76 -0.07 45.88
N CYS A 17 -3.71 -0.03 44.94
CA CYS A 17 -4.09 1.20 44.26
C CYS A 17 -5.07 1.98 45.14
N THR A 18 -4.55 2.94 45.90
CA THR A 18 -5.35 3.88 46.70
C THR A 18 -5.62 5.13 45.88
N SER A 19 -6.87 5.36 45.48
CA SER A 19 -7.26 6.62 44.82
C SER A 19 -7.63 7.69 45.85
N CYS A 20 -7.07 8.89 45.67
CA CYS A 20 -7.41 10.14 46.34
C CYS A 20 -8.92 10.44 46.33
N GLY A 21 -9.41 11.02 47.42
CA GLY A 21 -10.76 11.57 47.53
C GLY A 21 -10.91 12.43 48.79
N THR A 22 -11.29 13.68 48.56
CA THR A 22 -11.41 14.83 49.46
C THR A 22 -12.41 14.67 50.60
N SER A 23 -12.13 15.38 51.69
CA SER A 23 -12.90 15.43 52.95
C SER A 23 -14.23 16.20 52.79
N SER A 24 -15.35 15.52 53.05
CA SER A 24 -16.54 16.09 53.69
C SER A 24 -17.36 14.97 54.34
N GLN A 25 -17.65 15.12 55.64
CA GLN A 25 -18.19 14.05 56.49
C GLN A 25 -19.73 14.03 56.47
N SER A 26 -20.32 12.86 56.23
CA SER A 26 -21.67 12.45 56.65
C SER A 26 -21.75 10.91 56.67
N PRO A 27 -22.61 10.28 57.52
CA PRO A 27 -22.39 8.91 57.99
C PRO A 27 -22.70 7.89 56.89
N SER A 28 -21.69 7.11 56.46
CA SER A 28 -21.80 6.23 55.30
C SER A 28 -21.79 4.74 55.67
N ILE A 29 -22.82 4.04 55.17
CA ILE A 29 -22.95 2.58 55.11
C ILE A 29 -21.62 1.96 54.69
N LYS A 30 -21.11 0.95 55.42
CA LYS A 30 -19.86 0.25 55.10
C LYS A 30 -19.96 -0.39 53.71
N ARG A 31 -19.47 0.29 52.67
CA ARG A 31 -19.40 -0.23 51.31
C ARG A 31 -18.35 -1.34 51.25
N ARG A 32 -18.73 -2.50 50.71
CA ARG A 32 -17.78 -3.60 50.42
C ARG A 32 -16.65 -3.07 49.53
N LYS A 33 -15.39 -3.32 49.91
CA LYS A 33 -14.22 -2.98 49.07
C LYS A 33 -14.29 -3.82 47.79
N VAL A 34 -14.48 -3.17 46.65
CA VAL A 34 -14.48 -3.82 45.34
C VAL A 34 -13.03 -4.02 44.90
N TYR A 35 -12.63 -5.28 44.71
CA TYR A 35 -11.31 -5.61 44.17
C TYR A 35 -11.22 -5.13 42.71
N LYS A 36 -10.21 -4.29 42.41
CA LYS A 36 -9.91 -3.85 41.04
C LYS A 36 -8.75 -4.68 40.51
N GLN A 37 -9.03 -5.53 39.54
CA GLN A 37 -8.01 -6.35 38.88
C GLN A 37 -7.16 -5.49 37.94
N ARG A 38 -5.84 -5.66 37.99
CA ARG A 38 -4.91 -5.03 37.04
C ARG A 38 -4.93 -5.78 35.70
N TYR A 39 -4.70 -5.06 34.62
CA TYR A 39 -4.62 -5.65 33.30
C TYR A 39 -3.48 -6.68 33.22
N ASN A 40 -3.81 -7.90 32.81
CA ASN A 40 -2.83 -8.97 32.67
C ASN A 40 -2.41 -9.11 31.20
N ARG A 41 -1.15 -8.76 30.90
CA ARG A 41 -0.57 -8.88 29.55
C ARG A 41 -0.59 -10.30 29.00
N LYS A 42 -0.73 -11.34 29.83
CA LYS A 42 -0.88 -12.73 29.35
C LYS A 42 -2.13 -12.89 28.47
N TRP A 43 -3.18 -12.09 28.69
CA TRP A 43 -4.40 -12.10 27.88
C TRP A 43 -4.18 -11.68 26.43
N GLU A 44 -3.10 -10.96 26.13
CA GLU A 44 -2.77 -10.61 24.74
C GLU A 44 -2.31 -11.82 23.93
N LYS A 45 -1.74 -12.82 24.60
CA LYS A 45 -1.21 -14.04 24.01
C LYS A 45 -2.24 -15.18 24.01
N ASP A 46 -3.36 -14.99 24.69
CA ASP A 46 -4.39 -16.00 24.82
C ASP A 46 -5.27 -16.01 23.56
N CYS A 47 -5.14 -17.07 22.76
CA CYS A 47 -5.86 -17.21 21.48
C CYS A 47 -7.37 -17.05 21.68
N LYS A 48 -7.94 -17.68 22.71
CA LYS A 48 -9.40 -17.65 22.95
C LYS A 48 -9.96 -16.25 23.18
N LEU A 49 -9.18 -15.37 23.80
CA LEU A 49 -9.60 -14.01 24.14
C LEU A 49 -9.14 -12.97 23.11
N ASN A 50 -8.04 -13.23 22.39
CA ASN A 50 -7.35 -12.24 21.57
C ASN A 50 -6.84 -12.80 20.23
N ASP A 51 -7.59 -13.72 19.60
CA ASP A 51 -7.26 -14.33 18.30
C ASP A 51 -6.87 -13.31 17.21
N ARG A 52 -7.39 -12.07 17.29
CA ARG A 52 -7.15 -10.98 16.32
C ARG A 52 -6.34 -9.79 16.88
N ARG A 53 -5.67 -9.95 18.01
CA ARG A 53 -4.81 -8.90 18.62
C ARG A 53 -5.52 -7.56 18.86
N TRP A 54 -6.81 -7.60 19.17
CA TRP A 54 -7.63 -6.41 19.43
C TRP A 54 -7.40 -5.82 20.82
N LEU A 55 -6.89 -6.60 21.77
CA LEU A 55 -6.70 -6.23 23.17
C LEU A 55 -5.30 -5.64 23.42
N GLN A 56 -5.23 -4.55 24.19
CA GLN A 56 -3.99 -3.93 24.71
C GLN A 56 -4.25 -3.26 26.08
N PRO A 57 -3.22 -2.90 26.88
CA PRO A 57 -3.43 -2.11 28.08
C PRO A 57 -3.95 -0.70 27.74
N SER A 58 -4.79 -0.14 28.61
CA SER A 58 -5.11 1.30 28.50
C SER A 58 -3.88 2.15 28.85
N SER A 59 -3.70 3.26 28.14
CA SER A 59 -2.71 4.28 28.44
C SER A 59 -3.07 5.13 29.66
N ALA A 60 -4.35 5.20 30.02
CA ALA A 60 -4.85 6.05 31.10
C ALA A 60 -4.89 5.34 32.47
N ASP A 61 -5.21 4.05 32.50
CA ASP A 61 -5.35 3.28 33.74
C ASP A 61 -4.76 1.86 33.60
N PRO A 62 -3.76 1.50 34.43
CA PRO A 62 -3.20 0.14 34.48
C PRO A 62 -4.21 -0.97 34.82
N CYS A 63 -5.39 -0.61 35.34
CA CYS A 63 -6.50 -1.53 35.65
C CYS A 63 -7.56 -1.62 34.56
N LYS A 64 -7.31 -1.03 33.38
CA LYS A 64 -8.21 -1.10 32.23
C LYS A 64 -7.53 -1.71 31.02
N ALA A 65 -8.32 -2.40 30.22
CA ALA A 65 -7.94 -2.81 28.88
C ALA A 65 -8.43 -1.78 27.87
N TYR A 66 -7.82 -1.77 26.69
CA TYR A 66 -8.28 -1.01 25.54
C TYR A 66 -8.47 -1.94 24.35
N ASN A 67 -9.60 -1.80 23.66
CA ASN A 67 -9.89 -2.52 22.44
C ASN A 67 -9.61 -1.65 21.22
N LYS A 68 -8.68 -2.08 20.35
CA LYS A 68 -8.30 -1.41 19.11
C LYS A 68 -9.38 -1.42 18.02
N LEU A 69 -10.20 -2.46 17.97
CA LEU A 69 -11.31 -2.58 17.00
C LEU A 69 -12.50 -1.70 17.40
N CYS A 70 -12.82 -1.67 18.69
CA CYS A 70 -13.97 -0.94 19.22
C CYS A 70 -13.64 0.48 19.67
N GLU A 71 -12.36 0.83 19.78
CA GLU A 71 -11.84 2.09 20.31
C GLU A 71 -12.40 2.43 21.69
N LYS A 72 -12.43 1.44 22.58
CA LYS A 72 -13.05 1.57 23.91
C LYS A 72 -12.17 1.03 25.01
N GLU A 73 -12.21 1.74 26.14
CA GLU A 73 -11.71 1.22 27.40
C GLU A 73 -12.68 0.19 27.99
N LEU A 74 -12.12 -0.90 28.49
CA LEU A 74 -12.84 -2.01 29.10
C LEU A 74 -12.27 -2.25 30.50
N VAL A 75 -13.11 -2.80 31.38
CA VAL A 75 -12.65 -3.27 32.69
C VAL A 75 -11.74 -4.48 32.46
N ALA A 76 -10.58 -4.49 33.14
CA ALA A 76 -9.60 -5.58 33.05
C ALA A 76 -10.05 -6.83 33.84
N GLY A 77 -11.14 -7.47 33.40
CA GLY A 77 -11.66 -8.72 33.96
C GLY A 77 -11.96 -9.73 32.86
N PRO A 78 -11.55 -11.01 32.98
CA PRO A 78 -11.73 -12.02 31.92
C PRO A 78 -13.19 -12.15 31.44
N SER A 79 -14.15 -12.20 32.37
CA SER A 79 -15.57 -12.28 32.05
C SER A 79 -16.09 -11.05 31.31
N GLU A 80 -15.58 -9.86 31.65
CA GLU A 80 -15.99 -8.60 31.01
C GLU A 80 -15.39 -8.46 29.60
N LEU A 81 -14.15 -8.93 29.42
CA LEU A 81 -13.50 -9.01 28.11
C LEU A 81 -14.23 -10.02 27.20
N GLN A 82 -14.65 -11.16 27.74
CA GLN A 82 -15.43 -12.15 27.00
C GLN A 82 -16.82 -11.62 26.62
N LYS A 83 -17.55 -10.98 27.55
CA LYS A 83 -18.82 -10.30 27.23
C LYS A 83 -18.66 -9.25 26.14
N HIS A 84 -17.56 -8.49 26.16
CA HIS A 84 -17.27 -7.50 25.12
C HIS A 84 -16.98 -8.15 23.77
N GLN A 85 -16.17 -9.21 23.74
CA GLN A 85 -15.91 -10.01 22.54
C GLN A 85 -17.22 -10.54 21.94
N ASP A 86 -18.16 -10.95 22.80
CA ASP A 86 -19.46 -11.43 22.36
C ASP A 86 -20.46 -10.35 21.94
N SER A 87 -20.15 -9.07 22.18
CA SER A 87 -21.03 -7.96 21.85
C SER A 87 -21.20 -7.79 20.34
N LYS A 88 -22.43 -7.40 19.92
CA LYS A 88 -22.77 -7.17 18.51
C LYS A 88 -21.81 -6.19 17.82
N LYS A 89 -21.47 -5.08 18.50
CA LYS A 89 -20.56 -4.06 17.97
C LYS A 89 -19.16 -4.61 17.69
N HIS A 90 -18.64 -5.48 18.56
CA HIS A 90 -17.34 -6.09 18.36
C HIS A 90 -17.36 -7.05 17.18
N LYS A 91 -18.34 -7.96 17.14
CA LYS A 91 -18.50 -8.93 16.05
C LYS A 91 -18.69 -8.26 14.69
N GLU A 92 -19.47 -7.19 14.61
CA GLU A 92 -19.64 -6.40 13.37
C GLU A 92 -18.30 -5.82 12.88
N ARG A 93 -17.55 -5.15 13.76
CA ARG A 93 -16.26 -4.56 13.38
C ARG A 93 -15.19 -5.60 13.08
N GLU A 94 -15.17 -6.70 13.84
CA GLU A 94 -14.26 -7.83 13.60
C GLU A 94 -14.56 -8.50 12.25
N SER A 95 -15.83 -8.68 11.90
CA SER A 95 -16.24 -9.22 10.61
C SER A 95 -15.82 -8.29 9.45
N ALA A 96 -16.00 -6.97 9.62
CA ALA A 96 -15.58 -5.98 8.61
C ALA A 96 -14.07 -6.05 8.34
N VAL A 97 -13.25 -6.10 9.39
CA VAL A 97 -11.79 -6.22 9.27
C VAL A 97 -11.37 -7.56 8.65
N THR A 98 -12.12 -8.64 8.90
CA THR A 98 -11.87 -9.95 8.29
C THR A 98 -12.12 -9.96 6.79
N ILE A 99 -13.15 -9.23 6.34
CA ILE A 99 -13.53 -9.17 4.93
C ILE A 99 -12.56 -8.27 4.15
N THR A 100 -12.09 -7.17 4.75
CA THR A 100 -11.17 -6.25 4.10
C THR A 100 -9.76 -6.81 4.02
N ARG A 101 -9.24 -6.99 2.80
CA ARG A 101 -7.83 -7.29 2.59
C ARG A 101 -6.97 -6.07 2.96
N PRO A 102 -5.83 -6.25 3.64
CA PRO A 102 -4.93 -5.14 3.92
C PRO A 102 -4.41 -4.56 2.60
N ILE A 103 -4.31 -3.23 2.51
CA ILE A 103 -3.85 -2.51 1.31
C ILE A 103 -2.47 -3.02 0.87
N THR A 104 -1.61 -3.38 1.82
CA THR A 104 -0.28 -3.97 1.56
C THR A 104 -0.34 -5.28 0.75
N ALA A 105 -1.40 -6.07 0.91
CA ALA A 105 -1.63 -7.29 0.12
C ALA A 105 -2.21 -6.99 -1.29
N MET A 106 -2.57 -5.74 -1.59
CA MET A 106 -2.94 -5.30 -2.94
C MET A 106 -1.75 -4.73 -3.71
N VAL A 107 -0.69 -4.30 -3.02
CA VAL A 107 0.56 -3.82 -3.62
C VAL A 107 1.55 -4.98 -3.79
N VAL A 108 1.08 -6.11 -4.30
CA VAL A 108 2.00 -7.15 -4.77
C VAL A 108 2.41 -6.75 -6.18
N CYS A 109 3.62 -6.22 -6.32
CA CYS A 109 4.28 -6.12 -7.61
C CYS A 109 4.66 -7.55 -8.04
N ASP A 110 3.74 -8.24 -8.69
CA ASP A 110 4.06 -9.54 -9.29
C ASP A 110 5.20 -9.36 -10.30
N ASP A 111 6.29 -10.10 -10.11
CA ASP A 111 7.45 -10.13 -11.01
C ASP A 111 7.04 -10.42 -12.46
N ILE A 112 6.02 -11.28 -12.63
CA ILE A 112 5.42 -11.62 -13.93
C ILE A 112 4.74 -10.40 -14.56
N SER A 113 4.03 -9.58 -13.78
CA SER A 113 3.37 -8.36 -14.29
C SER A 113 4.40 -7.35 -14.81
N GLN A 114 5.53 -7.19 -14.12
CA GLN A 114 6.61 -6.30 -14.55
C GLN A 114 7.29 -6.81 -15.83
N LYS A 115 7.57 -8.11 -15.90
CA LYS A 115 8.14 -8.74 -17.11
C LYS A 115 7.20 -8.61 -18.30
N THR A 116 5.89 -8.78 -18.10
CA THR A 116 4.87 -8.60 -19.14
C THR A 116 4.86 -7.16 -19.65
N LYS A 117 4.83 -6.16 -18.76
CA LYS A 117 4.92 -4.74 -19.16
C LYS A 117 6.20 -4.42 -19.93
N SER A 118 7.34 -4.98 -19.50
CA SER A 118 8.61 -4.81 -20.22
C SER A 118 8.55 -5.38 -21.63
N ALA A 119 7.96 -6.58 -21.80
CA ALA A 119 7.78 -7.18 -23.12
C ALA A 119 6.89 -6.33 -24.03
N GLU A 120 5.80 -5.75 -23.51
CA GLU A 120 4.91 -4.88 -24.27
C GLU A 120 5.60 -3.60 -24.76
N ILE A 121 6.43 -2.98 -23.91
CA ILE A 121 7.20 -1.79 -24.28
C ILE A 121 8.22 -2.15 -25.36
N ARG A 122 8.94 -3.27 -25.21
CA ARG A 122 9.92 -3.73 -26.22
C ARG A 122 9.26 -4.02 -27.56
N MET A 123 8.08 -4.66 -27.56
CA MET A 123 7.36 -4.93 -28.79
C MET A 123 6.86 -3.64 -29.45
N ALA A 124 6.38 -2.68 -28.66
CA ALA A 124 5.99 -1.37 -29.18
C ALA A 124 7.18 -0.61 -29.77
N ALA A 125 8.36 -0.67 -29.14
CA ALA A 125 9.59 -0.07 -29.66
C ALA A 125 10.02 -0.72 -30.98
N PHE A 126 9.98 -2.05 -31.07
CA PHE A 126 10.28 -2.80 -32.30
C PHE A 126 9.41 -2.34 -33.49
N LEU A 127 8.11 -2.14 -33.28
CA LEU A 127 7.23 -1.61 -34.34
C LEU A 127 7.67 -0.23 -34.83
N VAL A 128 8.06 0.65 -33.91
CA VAL A 128 8.49 2.02 -34.26
C VAL A 128 9.82 1.99 -35.00
N GLU A 129 10.78 1.21 -34.52
CA GLU A 129 12.11 1.07 -35.13
C GLU A 129 12.01 0.55 -36.58
N HIS A 130 11.10 -0.37 -36.86
CA HIS A 130 10.90 -0.94 -38.20
C HIS A 130 9.81 -0.25 -39.02
N ASN A 131 9.27 0.89 -38.54
CA ASN A 131 8.20 1.64 -39.21
C ASN A 131 6.97 0.76 -39.54
N LEU A 132 6.62 -0.16 -38.63
CA LEU A 132 5.48 -1.05 -38.77
C LEU A 132 4.21 -0.40 -38.20
N PRO A 133 3.05 -0.60 -38.85
CA PRO A 133 1.79 -0.11 -38.32
C PRO A 133 1.45 -0.79 -37.00
N CYS A 134 0.97 -0.02 -36.01
CA CYS A 134 0.55 -0.58 -34.72
C CYS A 134 -0.57 -1.62 -34.86
N GLN A 135 -1.34 -1.60 -35.96
CA GLN A 135 -2.35 -2.60 -36.31
C GLN A 135 -1.77 -4.01 -36.43
N ALA A 136 -0.48 -4.15 -36.76
CA ALA A 136 0.18 -5.46 -36.79
C ALA A 136 0.12 -6.19 -35.43
N MET A 137 0.02 -5.44 -34.32
CA MET A 137 -0.09 -6.00 -32.98
C MET A 137 -1.38 -6.75 -32.71
N ASP A 138 -2.46 -6.45 -33.46
CA ASP A 138 -3.74 -7.11 -33.23
C ASP A 138 -3.65 -8.61 -33.48
N HIS A 139 -2.94 -9.00 -34.53
CA HIS A 139 -2.69 -10.39 -34.89
C HIS A 139 -1.44 -10.95 -34.19
N LEU A 140 -0.40 -10.12 -34.02
CA LEU A 140 0.84 -10.56 -33.38
C LEU A 140 0.62 -10.93 -31.90
N SER A 141 -0.24 -10.20 -31.18
CA SER A 141 -0.58 -10.55 -29.79
C SER A 141 -1.24 -11.92 -29.69
N ASP A 142 -2.13 -12.25 -30.63
CA ASP A 142 -2.84 -13.53 -30.67
C ASP A 142 -1.89 -14.66 -31.12
N LEU A 143 -0.90 -14.37 -31.96
CA LEU A 143 0.13 -15.34 -32.38
C LEU A 143 1.12 -15.65 -31.25
N VAL A 144 1.52 -14.63 -30.47
CA VAL A 144 2.46 -14.80 -29.35
C VAL A 144 1.87 -15.70 -28.27
N THR A 145 0.58 -15.57 -27.97
CA THR A 145 -0.10 -16.42 -27.00
C THR A 145 -0.23 -17.88 -27.48
N ASP A 146 -0.40 -18.09 -28.78
CA ASP A 146 -0.53 -19.41 -29.40
C ASP A 146 0.83 -20.15 -29.48
N ILE A 147 1.87 -19.46 -29.97
CA ILE A 147 3.23 -20.04 -30.10
C ILE A 147 3.83 -20.35 -28.73
N PHE A 148 3.66 -19.47 -27.74
CA PHE A 148 4.29 -19.56 -26.43
C PHE A 148 3.29 -19.94 -25.33
N SER A 149 2.60 -21.07 -25.52
CA SER A 149 1.58 -21.55 -24.58
C SER A 149 2.13 -22.02 -23.22
N ASP A 150 3.43 -22.29 -23.13
CA ASP A 150 4.17 -22.66 -21.93
C ASP A 150 4.51 -21.45 -21.03
N SER A 151 4.60 -20.25 -21.61
CA SER A 151 5.03 -19.04 -20.92
C SER A 151 3.87 -18.30 -20.26
N GLU A 152 3.94 -18.13 -18.94
CA GLU A 152 2.97 -17.32 -18.18
C GLU A 152 2.99 -15.85 -18.62
N ILE A 153 4.14 -15.34 -19.07
CA ILE A 153 4.28 -13.97 -19.59
C ILE A 153 3.52 -13.82 -20.90
N ALA A 154 3.61 -14.82 -21.80
CA ALA A 154 2.90 -14.79 -23.08
C ALA A 154 1.39 -14.85 -22.87
N LYS A 155 0.89 -15.66 -21.92
CA LYS A 155 -0.54 -15.70 -21.57
C LYS A 155 -1.08 -14.35 -21.07
N GLN A 156 -0.27 -13.60 -20.32
CA GLN A 156 -0.63 -12.26 -19.84
C GLN A 156 -0.37 -11.15 -20.86
N PHE A 157 0.32 -11.46 -21.96
CA PHE A 157 0.61 -10.51 -23.02
C PHE A 157 -0.65 -10.18 -23.80
N GLN A 158 -1.27 -9.05 -23.46
CA GLN A 158 -2.46 -8.54 -24.13
C GLN A 158 -2.18 -7.11 -24.57
N SER A 159 -1.48 -6.98 -25.69
CA SER A 159 -1.08 -5.70 -26.26
C SER A 159 -1.47 -5.64 -27.73
N LYS A 160 -2.60 -4.98 -27.97
CA LYS A 160 -3.15 -4.70 -29.30
C LYS A 160 -2.83 -3.27 -29.73
N HIS A 161 -3.24 -2.88 -30.94
CA HIS A 161 -2.84 -1.61 -31.55
C HIS A 161 -3.12 -0.36 -30.69
N THR A 162 -4.24 -0.33 -29.95
CA THR A 162 -4.59 0.81 -29.07
C THR A 162 -3.60 0.96 -27.92
N LYS A 163 -3.24 -0.17 -27.29
CA LYS A 163 -2.28 -0.21 -26.19
C LYS A 163 -0.88 0.10 -26.68
N SER A 164 -0.43 -0.50 -27.77
CA SER A 164 0.87 -0.20 -28.38
C SER A 164 0.99 1.27 -28.76
N ARG A 165 -0.07 1.86 -29.36
CA ARG A 165 -0.10 3.30 -29.68
C ARG A 165 -0.05 4.16 -28.43
N ALA A 166 -0.72 3.77 -27.36
CA ALA A 166 -0.67 4.48 -26.08
C ALA A 166 0.73 4.42 -25.46
N ILE A 167 1.41 3.26 -25.50
CA ILE A 167 2.78 3.08 -25.02
C ILE A 167 3.73 3.99 -25.81
N VAL A 168 3.64 3.99 -27.14
CA VAL A 168 4.48 4.85 -27.99
C VAL A 168 4.25 6.33 -27.65
N LYS A 169 2.99 6.77 -27.54
CA LYS A 169 2.66 8.19 -27.35
C LYS A 169 2.89 8.72 -25.93
N ARG A 170 2.66 7.90 -24.91
CA ARG A 170 2.65 8.35 -23.49
C ARG A 170 3.83 7.88 -22.68
N VAL A 171 4.59 6.89 -23.18
CA VAL A 171 5.72 6.32 -22.45
C VAL A 171 7.00 6.63 -23.22
N LEU A 172 7.12 6.12 -24.44
CA LEU A 172 8.33 6.30 -25.24
C LEU A 172 8.52 7.77 -25.64
N ALA A 173 7.49 8.42 -26.18
CA ALA A 173 7.60 9.82 -26.61
C ALA A 173 7.92 10.77 -25.45
N ASP A 174 7.33 10.57 -24.27
CA ASP A 174 7.64 11.40 -23.10
C ASP A 174 9.07 11.18 -22.60
N HIS A 175 9.53 9.92 -22.55
CA HIS A 175 10.90 9.62 -22.16
C HIS A 175 11.93 10.27 -23.09
N PHE A 176 11.78 10.09 -24.41
CA PHE A 176 12.70 10.68 -25.39
C PHE A 176 12.60 12.22 -25.43
N ARG A 177 11.42 12.79 -25.15
CA ARG A 177 11.25 14.24 -25.04
C ARG A 177 12.04 14.78 -23.85
N GLU A 178 11.96 14.15 -22.69
CA GLU A 178 12.73 14.55 -21.50
C GLU A 178 14.24 14.41 -21.72
N GLU A 179 14.66 13.30 -22.34
CA GLU A 179 16.06 13.07 -22.71
C GLU A 179 16.57 14.15 -23.67
N LEU A 180 15.79 14.47 -24.71
CA LEU A 180 16.09 15.54 -25.65
C LEU A 180 16.21 16.90 -24.95
N LEU A 181 15.24 17.26 -24.10
CA LEU A 181 15.27 18.52 -23.35
C LEU A 181 16.52 18.63 -22.46
N HIS A 182 16.87 17.55 -21.77
CA HIS A 182 18.06 17.49 -20.95
C HIS A 182 19.36 17.61 -21.78
N ALA A 183 19.40 17.03 -22.98
CA ALA A 183 20.52 17.18 -23.90
C ALA A 183 20.66 18.61 -24.44
N LEU A 184 19.54 19.24 -24.81
CA LEU A 184 19.49 20.61 -25.33
C LEU A 184 19.86 21.64 -24.25
N ALA A 185 19.50 21.40 -22.98
CA ALA A 185 19.87 22.29 -21.87
C ALA A 185 21.38 22.38 -21.62
N LYS A 186 22.15 21.34 -21.98
CA LYS A 186 23.60 21.26 -21.70
C LYS A 186 24.48 21.69 -22.87
N THR A 187 23.92 21.85 -24.06
CA THR A 187 24.71 21.95 -25.29
C THR A 187 24.22 23.09 -26.15
N LYS A 188 25.12 23.73 -26.91
CA LYS A 188 24.69 24.67 -27.95
C LYS A 188 24.05 23.86 -29.07
N PHE A 189 22.92 24.34 -29.57
CA PHE A 189 22.22 23.71 -30.68
C PHE A 189 21.74 24.77 -31.66
N SER A 190 21.48 24.32 -32.89
CA SER A 190 20.82 25.10 -33.92
C SER A 190 19.48 24.45 -34.25
N ILE A 191 18.48 25.26 -34.58
CA ILE A 191 17.18 24.79 -35.06
C ILE A 191 17.12 25.08 -36.55
N ILE A 192 16.86 24.05 -37.34
CA ILE A 192 16.57 24.15 -38.77
C ILE A 192 15.06 24.00 -38.91
N ILE A 193 14.41 24.93 -39.58
CA ILE A 193 12.97 24.91 -39.80
C ILE A 193 12.77 24.75 -41.30
N ASP A 194 12.12 23.66 -41.70
CA ASP A 194 11.78 23.39 -43.10
C ASP A 194 10.26 23.48 -43.31
N GLU A 195 9.83 24.23 -44.33
CA GLU A 195 8.42 24.37 -44.71
C GLU A 195 8.19 23.62 -46.02
N THR A 196 7.25 22.67 -46.03
CA THR A 196 6.91 21.95 -47.26
C THR A 196 5.81 22.68 -48.01
N THR A 197 6.01 22.94 -49.30
CA THR A 197 4.97 23.45 -50.21
C THR A 197 4.20 22.30 -50.86
N ASP A 198 3.40 21.59 -50.07
CA ASP A 198 2.38 20.69 -50.60
C ASP A 198 1.14 21.50 -51.03
N ILE A 199 0.49 21.11 -52.14
CA ILE A 199 -0.71 21.77 -52.68
C ILE A 199 -1.96 21.44 -51.81
N SER A 200 -1.77 20.60 -50.79
CA SER A 200 -2.77 20.32 -49.75
C SER A 200 -3.14 21.57 -48.94
N SER A 201 -4.38 21.61 -48.45
CA SER A 201 -4.89 22.71 -47.62
C SER A 201 -4.25 22.80 -46.22
N LYS A 202 -3.26 21.94 -45.92
CA LYS A 202 -2.55 21.89 -44.63
C LYS A 202 -1.09 22.28 -44.83
N LYS A 203 -0.69 23.39 -44.24
CA LYS A 203 0.73 23.78 -44.15
C LYS A 203 1.44 22.86 -43.17
N LEU A 204 2.59 22.31 -43.57
CA LEU A 204 3.43 21.44 -42.75
C LEU A 204 4.77 22.12 -42.50
N LEU A 205 5.19 22.14 -41.23
CA LEU A 205 6.45 22.70 -40.77
C LEU A 205 7.21 21.62 -40.00
N ALA A 206 8.47 21.39 -40.37
CA ALA A 206 9.33 20.40 -39.75
C ALA A 206 10.50 21.09 -39.03
N PRO A 207 10.44 21.24 -37.69
CA PRO A 207 11.56 21.71 -36.90
C PRO A 207 12.54 20.57 -36.60
N LEU A 208 13.82 20.78 -36.91
CA LEU A 208 14.92 19.85 -36.67
C LEU A 208 15.95 20.51 -35.76
N THR A 209 16.35 19.82 -34.69
CA THR A 209 17.40 20.30 -33.78
C THR A 209 18.72 19.64 -34.13
N LYS A 210 19.74 20.42 -34.45
CA LYS A 210 21.11 19.95 -34.67
C LYS A 210 22.01 20.37 -33.51
N LYS A 211 22.58 19.39 -32.81
CA LYS A 211 23.58 19.62 -31.76
C LYS A 211 24.85 20.19 -32.40
N THR A 212 25.32 21.32 -31.91
CA THR A 212 26.55 21.97 -32.36
C THR A 212 27.65 21.57 -31.40
N GLY A 213 28.56 20.69 -31.86
CA GLY A 213 29.76 20.28 -31.14
C GLY A 213 30.82 21.36 -31.14
#